data_AF-A0A8T5WP60-F1
#
_entry.id   AF-A0A8T5WP60-F1
#
_cell.length_a   1.000
_cell.length_b   1.000
_cell.length_c   1.000
_cell.angle_alpha   90.00
_cell.angle_beta   90.00
_cell.angle_gamma   90.00
#
_symmetry.space_group_name_H-M   'P 1'
#
loop_
_entity.id
_entity.type
_entity.pdbx_description
1 polymer ?
#
loop_
_entity_poly.entity_id
_entity_poly.type
_entity_poly.pdbx_seq_one_letter_code
_entity_poly.pdbx_strand_id
1 'polypeptide(L)'
;MKIEDCYGREYVFVDVRSPKEFIEDHIPGAINIPLFSNEERAIVGTLYKQVGKDVAIDKGLEIVGHKLPEMIQEYQTLKEKRIIVYCWRGGMRSGSVVGLLQSLKFDVVQLENGYKDYRRFVREQLDRVHIPSLVILYGLTGSGKTEILGKIKNSIDLEGLAQHRGSIFGDIGLTQRSQKMFESLLLKRLIELQQEKVVFIEGESRRI
;
A
#
# COMPACT_ATOMS: atom_id res chain seq x y z
N MET A 1 0.33 10.20 13.62
CA MET A 1 1.74 9.78 13.41
C MET A 1 2.07 10.03 11.96
N LYS A 2 3.20 10.70 11.66
CA LYS A 2 3.60 10.98 10.28
C LYS A 2 4.19 9.73 9.64
N ILE A 3 4.17 9.67 8.31
CA ILE A 3 4.68 8.50 7.59
C ILE A 3 6.20 8.35 7.75
N GLU A 4 6.91 9.46 7.82
CA GLU A 4 8.36 9.53 8.03
C GLU A 4 8.78 8.91 9.39
N ASP A 5 7.90 8.97 10.39
CA ASP A 5 8.18 8.45 11.73
C ASP A 5 7.93 6.95 11.86
N CYS A 6 7.23 6.34 10.90
CA CYS A 6 6.69 4.99 11.06
C CYS A 6 6.99 4.04 9.92
N TYR A 7 7.34 4.55 8.73
CA TYR A 7 7.73 3.72 7.61
C TYR A 7 9.02 2.94 7.93
N GLY A 8 9.04 1.64 7.63
CA GLY A 8 10.16 0.75 7.91
C GLY A 8 10.30 0.30 9.37
N ARG A 9 9.39 0.70 10.26
CA ARG A 9 9.33 0.20 11.64
C ARG A 9 8.45 -1.03 11.76
N GLU A 10 8.59 -1.78 12.86
CA GLU A 10 7.77 -2.96 13.19
C GLU A 10 6.36 -2.56 13.67
N TYR A 11 5.57 -1.97 12.77
CA TYR A 11 4.17 -1.60 12.99
C TYR A 11 3.26 -2.29 11.98
N VAL A 12 2.01 -2.53 12.38
CA VAL A 12 1.00 -3.06 11.46
C VAL A 12 0.20 -1.92 10.87
N PHE A 13 0.36 -1.68 9.58
CA PHE A 13 -0.49 -0.74 8.85
C PHE A 13 -1.82 -1.41 8.53
N VAL A 14 -2.92 -0.75 8.88
CA VAL A 14 -4.27 -1.19 8.55
C VAL A 14 -4.94 -0.15 7.66
N ASP A 15 -5.29 -0.56 6.45
CA ASP A 15 -6.03 0.25 5.50
C ASP A 15 -7.53 0.02 5.67
N VAL A 16 -8.26 1.09 6.02
CA VAL A 16 -9.73 1.05 6.16
C VAL A 16 -10.45 1.57 4.91
N ARG A 17 -9.73 1.81 3.81
CA ARG A 17 -10.33 2.07 2.48
C ARG A 17 -11.03 0.82 1.95
N SER A 18 -11.84 1.00 0.90
CA SER A 18 -12.56 -0.13 0.31
C SER A 18 -11.59 -1.14 -0.33
N PRO A 19 -12.01 -2.41 -0.50
CA PRO A 19 -11.15 -3.44 -1.11
C PRO A 19 -10.60 -3.04 -2.48
N LYS A 20 -11.40 -2.36 -3.31
CA LYS A 20 -10.96 -1.84 -4.62
C LYS A 20 -9.84 -0.80 -4.48
N GLU A 21 -9.98 0.14 -3.54
CA GLU A 21 -8.94 1.16 -3.27
C GLU A 21 -7.63 0.50 -2.80
N PHE A 22 -7.71 -0.60 -2.04
CA PHE A 22 -6.56 -1.35 -1.53
C PHE A 22 -5.89 -2.21 -2.61
N ILE A 23 -6.66 -2.92 -3.43
CA ILE A 23 -6.16 -3.75 -4.54
C ILE A 23 -5.41 -2.90 -5.57
N GLU A 24 -5.91 -1.70 -5.87
CA GLU A 24 -5.24 -0.78 -6.81
C GLU A 24 -3.81 -0.44 -6.33
N ASP A 25 -3.68 -0.10 -5.04
CA ASP A 25 -2.44 0.35 -4.43
C ASP A 25 -2.61 0.53 -2.91
N HIS A 26 -1.61 0.15 -2.12
CA HIS A 26 -1.58 0.28 -0.66
C HIS A 26 -0.14 0.35 -0.13
N ILE A 27 0.02 0.68 1.15
CA ILE A 27 1.33 0.64 1.82
C ILE A 27 1.80 -0.83 1.84
N PRO A 28 2.99 -1.17 1.31
CA PRO A 28 3.48 -2.55 1.29
C PRO A 28 3.45 -3.22 2.66
N GLY A 29 2.82 -4.39 2.75
CA GLY A 29 2.65 -5.14 4.00
C GLY A 29 1.47 -4.70 4.86
N ALA A 30 0.67 -3.72 4.42
CA ALA A 30 -0.57 -3.37 5.11
C ALA A 30 -1.63 -4.47 4.98
N ILE A 31 -2.53 -4.53 5.96
CA ILE A 31 -3.72 -5.39 5.97
C ILE A 31 -4.95 -4.52 5.65
N ASN A 32 -5.89 -5.03 4.86
CA ASN A 32 -7.15 -4.32 4.60
C ASN A 32 -8.24 -4.81 5.56
N ILE A 33 -8.70 -3.91 6.44
CA ILE A 33 -9.90 -4.12 7.26
C ILE A 33 -10.86 -2.96 6.91
N PRO A 34 -11.66 -3.11 5.85
CA PRO A 34 -12.36 -2.00 5.23
C PRO A 34 -13.50 -1.48 6.12
N LEU A 35 -13.62 -0.15 6.23
CA LEU A 35 -14.78 0.46 6.88
C LEU A 35 -16.06 0.30 6.05
N PHE A 36 -15.91 0.26 4.72
CA PHE A 36 -17.00 0.16 3.76
C PHE A 36 -16.62 -0.81 2.63
N SER A 37 -17.61 -1.58 2.14
CA SER A 37 -17.49 -2.27 0.85
C SER A 37 -17.30 -1.28 -0.30
N ASN A 38 -17.05 -1.76 -1.51
CA ASN A 38 -16.90 -0.89 -2.69
C ASN A 38 -18.19 -0.11 -3.00
N GLU A 39 -19.32 -0.78 -2.86
CA GLU A 39 -20.66 -0.25 -3.10
C GLU A 39 -21.03 0.78 -2.03
N GLU A 40 -20.80 0.44 -0.76
CA GLU A 40 -21.03 1.32 0.38
C GLU A 40 -20.16 2.58 0.31
N ARG A 41 -18.88 2.39 -0.06
CA ARG A 41 -17.94 3.49 -0.29
C ARG A 41 -18.41 4.42 -1.39
N ALA A 42 -19.03 3.89 -2.46
CA ALA A 42 -19.60 4.69 -3.53
C ALA A 42 -20.83 5.47 -3.06
N ILE A 43 -21.72 4.84 -2.30
CA ILE A 43 -22.93 5.47 -1.73
C ILE A 43 -22.55 6.60 -0.77
N VAL A 44 -21.77 6.30 0.27
CA VAL A 44 -21.35 7.28 1.29
C VAL A 44 -20.55 8.41 0.65
N GLY A 45 -19.67 8.10 -0.30
CA GLY A 45 -18.90 9.10 -1.04
C GLY A 45 -19.78 10.03 -1.89
N THR A 46 -20.84 9.49 -2.49
CA THR A 46 -21.79 10.28 -3.29
C THR A 46 -22.60 11.20 -2.40
N LEU A 47 -23.16 10.69 -1.30
CA LEU A 47 -23.89 11.50 -0.31
C LEU A 47 -23.03 12.64 0.24
N TYR A 48 -21.78 12.34 0.59
CA TYR A 48 -20.84 13.34 1.11
C TYR A 48 -20.62 14.48 0.12
N LYS A 49 -20.50 14.17 -1.17
CA LYS A 49 -20.23 15.16 -2.22
C LYS A 49 -21.49 15.93 -2.66
N GLN A 50 -22.62 15.25 -2.76
CA GLN A 50 -23.83 15.81 -3.39
C GLN A 50 -24.83 16.38 -2.38
N VAL A 51 -24.93 15.81 -1.19
CA VAL A 51 -25.95 16.18 -0.19
C VAL A 51 -25.31 16.92 0.98
N GLY A 52 -24.20 16.39 1.49
CA GLY A 52 -23.45 17.02 2.57
C GLY A 52 -22.87 16.02 3.55
N LYS A 53 -22.06 16.55 4.47
CA LYS A 53 -21.30 15.77 5.43
C LYS A 53 -22.20 15.00 6.40
N ASP A 54 -23.22 15.63 6.97
CA ASP A 54 -24.00 15.04 8.06
C ASP A 54 -24.81 13.83 7.58
N VAL A 55 -25.48 13.95 6.43
CA VAL A 55 -26.21 12.83 5.81
C VAL A 55 -25.29 11.65 5.48
N ALA A 56 -24.05 11.92 5.05
CA ALA A 56 -23.08 10.88 4.79
C ALA A 56 -22.58 10.19 6.08
N ILE A 57 -22.50 10.94 7.19
CA ILE A 57 -22.16 10.40 8.51
C ILE A 57 -23.29 9.48 8.99
N ASP A 58 -24.54 9.94 8.93
CA ASP A 58 -25.70 9.14 9.35
C ASP A 58 -25.77 7.83 8.57
N LYS A 59 -25.62 7.89 7.24
CA LYS A 59 -25.58 6.69 6.41
C LYS A 59 -24.37 5.80 6.72
N GLY A 60 -23.22 6.40 7.01
CA GLY A 60 -22.03 5.67 7.43
C GLY A 60 -22.23 4.91 8.74
N LEU A 61 -22.88 5.52 9.73
CA LEU A 61 -23.19 4.89 11.01
C LEU A 61 -24.16 3.72 10.85
N GLU A 62 -25.21 3.89 10.04
CA GLU A 62 -26.16 2.81 9.70
C GLU A 62 -25.44 1.59 9.09
N ILE A 63 -24.52 1.85 8.15
CA ILE A 63 -23.75 0.80 7.48
C ILE A 63 -22.73 0.15 8.42
N VAL A 64 -22.02 0.92 9.22
CA VAL A 64 -20.93 0.38 10.05
C VAL A 64 -21.50 -0.35 11.27
N GLY A 65 -22.61 0.13 11.84
CA GLY A 65 -23.17 -0.40 13.09
C GLY A 65 -23.38 -1.91 13.10
N HIS A 66 -23.84 -2.48 11.98
CA HIS A 66 -24.07 -3.93 11.88
C HIS A 66 -22.79 -4.76 11.66
N LYS A 67 -21.67 -4.13 11.28
CA LYS A 67 -20.38 -4.79 10.98
C LYS A 67 -19.36 -4.67 12.10
N LEU A 68 -19.62 -3.82 13.08
CA LEU A 68 -18.69 -3.55 14.17
C LEU A 68 -18.20 -4.83 14.88
N PRO A 69 -19.06 -5.82 15.22
CA PRO A 69 -18.58 -7.02 15.92
C PRO A 69 -17.53 -7.79 15.11
N GLU A 70 -17.79 -8.04 13.82
CA GLU A 70 -16.89 -8.76 12.92
C GLU A 70 -15.59 -7.99 12.71
N MET A 71 -15.68 -6.67 12.46
CA MET A 71 -14.52 -5.80 12.32
C MET A 71 -13.62 -5.85 13.57
N ILE A 72 -14.20 -5.77 14.77
CA ILE A 72 -13.42 -5.83 16.01
C ILE A 72 -12.75 -7.19 16.19
N GLN A 73 -13.38 -8.30 15.78
CA GLN A 73 -12.76 -9.62 15.83
C GLN A 73 -11.48 -9.69 14.97
N GLU A 74 -11.49 -9.09 13.78
CA GLU A 74 -10.28 -9.00 12.95
C GLU A 74 -9.14 -8.27 13.69
N TYR A 75 -9.46 -7.15 14.37
CA TYR A 75 -8.47 -6.41 15.15
C TYR A 75 -7.97 -7.16 16.38
N GLN A 76 -8.74 -8.06 17.00
CA GLN A 76 -8.27 -8.83 18.17
C GLN A 76 -6.99 -9.63 17.85
N THR A 77 -6.82 -10.08 16.60
CA THR A 77 -5.59 -10.78 16.16
C THR A 77 -4.34 -9.89 16.16
N LEU A 78 -4.52 -8.57 16.26
CA LEU A 78 -3.49 -7.55 16.23
C LEU A 78 -3.27 -6.87 17.59
N LYS A 79 -3.94 -7.33 18.66
CA LYS A 79 -4.01 -6.61 19.95
C LYS A 79 -2.64 -6.35 20.61
N GLU A 80 -1.70 -7.26 20.45
CA GLU A 80 -0.33 -7.15 20.99
C GLU A 80 0.62 -6.37 20.08
N LYS A 81 0.13 -5.84 18.95
CA LYS A 81 0.93 -5.10 17.99
C LYS A 81 0.55 -3.62 18.04
N ARG A 82 1.50 -2.76 17.70
CA ARG A 82 1.21 -1.35 17.46
C ARG A 82 0.62 -1.16 16.07
N ILE A 83 -0.61 -0.63 16.03
CA ILE A 83 -1.43 -0.53 14.82
C ILE A 83 -1.43 0.91 14.30
N ILE A 84 -1.23 1.08 13.00
CA ILE A 84 -1.34 2.36 12.29
C ILE A 84 -2.50 2.27 11.33
N VAL A 85 -3.61 2.93 11.66
CA VAL A 85 -4.82 2.92 10.82
C VAL A 85 -4.81 4.12 9.88
N TYR A 86 -5.08 3.89 8.60
CA TYR A 86 -5.15 4.94 7.61
C TYR A 86 -6.32 4.78 6.65
N CYS A 87 -6.75 5.91 6.11
CA CYS A 87 -7.63 5.98 4.95
C CYS A 87 -6.99 6.90 3.91
N TRP A 88 -7.71 7.29 2.85
CA TRP A 88 -7.12 8.11 1.78
C TRP A 88 -6.47 9.41 2.26
N ARG A 89 -7.11 10.15 3.18
CA ARG A 89 -6.64 11.49 3.65
C ARG A 89 -6.41 11.58 5.16
N GLY A 90 -6.44 10.46 5.89
CA GLY A 90 -6.34 10.50 7.35
C GLY A 90 -7.49 11.29 8.00
N GLY A 91 -8.69 11.22 7.42
CA GLY A 91 -9.88 11.92 7.90
C GLY A 91 -10.77 11.04 8.77
N MET A 92 -12.07 11.32 8.76
CA MET A 92 -13.06 10.68 9.64
C MET A 92 -13.10 9.16 9.54
N ARG A 93 -12.90 8.57 8.34
CA ARG A 93 -12.92 7.10 8.17
C ARG A 93 -11.89 6.39 9.07
N SER A 94 -10.63 6.81 9.04
CA SER A 94 -9.63 6.21 9.92
C SER A 94 -9.74 6.75 11.35
N GLY A 95 -10.15 8.01 11.53
CA GLY A 95 -10.31 8.60 12.86
C GLY A 95 -11.38 7.90 13.70
N SER A 96 -12.51 7.53 13.11
CA SER A 96 -13.59 6.83 13.83
C SER A 96 -13.16 5.42 14.27
N VAL A 97 -12.45 4.69 13.41
CA VAL A 97 -11.92 3.35 13.73
C VAL A 97 -10.87 3.44 14.83
N VAL A 98 -9.94 4.41 14.73
CA VAL A 98 -8.93 4.66 15.78
C VAL A 98 -9.59 4.99 17.12
N GLY A 99 -10.57 5.90 17.15
CA GLY A 99 -11.27 6.27 18.38
C GLY A 99 -11.98 5.08 19.03
N LEU A 100 -12.67 4.26 18.24
CA LEU A 100 -13.30 3.03 18.72
C LEU A 100 -12.27 2.07 19.31
N LEU A 101 -11.20 1.76 18.58
CA LEU A 101 -10.17 0.81 19.02
C LEU A 101 -9.39 1.32 20.26
N GLN A 102 -9.15 2.62 20.38
CA GLN A 102 -8.57 3.22 21.59
C GLN A 102 -9.48 3.05 22.81
N SER A 103 -10.80 3.16 22.64
CA SER A 103 -11.77 2.90 23.72
C SER A 103 -11.71 1.44 24.20
N LEU A 104 -11.35 0.52 23.30
CA LEU A 104 -11.14 -0.91 23.54
C LEU A 104 -9.70 -1.27 23.94
N LYS A 105 -8.86 -0.27 24.25
CA LYS A 105 -7.48 -0.43 24.74
C LYS A 105 -6.48 -1.04 23.75
N PHE A 106 -6.69 -0.90 22.44
CA PHE A 106 -5.67 -1.22 21.45
C PHE A 106 -4.57 -0.13 21.42
N ASP A 107 -3.31 -0.54 21.21
CA ASP A 107 -2.23 0.40 20.86
C ASP A 107 -2.37 0.78 19.38
N VAL A 108 -3.19 1.79 19.12
CA VAL A 108 -3.53 2.24 17.78
C VAL A 108 -3.37 3.74 17.62
N VAL A 109 -2.82 4.14 16.47
CA VAL A 109 -2.67 5.54 16.08
C VAL A 109 -3.14 5.74 14.65
N GLN A 110 -3.62 6.95 14.37
CA GLN A 110 -3.98 7.34 13.01
C GLN A 110 -2.73 7.77 12.23
N LEU A 111 -2.61 7.33 10.97
CA LEU A 111 -1.67 7.91 10.02
C LEU A 111 -2.13 9.32 9.64
N GLU A 112 -1.30 10.31 9.93
CA GLU A 112 -1.57 11.71 9.62
C GLU A 112 -1.64 11.89 8.10
N ASN A 113 -2.65 12.63 7.61
CA ASN A 113 -2.90 12.86 6.17
C ASN A 113 -3.12 11.59 5.31
N GLY A 114 -3.05 10.40 5.92
CA GLY A 114 -3.41 9.11 5.33
C GLY A 114 -2.55 8.69 4.14
N TYR A 115 -3.16 7.87 3.27
CA TYR A 115 -2.50 7.30 2.10
C TYR A 115 -1.95 8.35 1.13
N LYS A 116 -2.62 9.50 1.01
CA LYS A 116 -2.16 10.62 0.18
C LYS A 116 -0.78 11.10 0.60
N ASP A 117 -0.52 11.16 1.90
CA ASP A 117 0.77 11.57 2.45
C ASP A 117 1.85 10.53 2.19
N TYR A 118 1.50 9.25 2.36
CA TYR A 118 2.38 8.15 1.97
C TYR A 118 2.77 8.24 0.48
N ARG A 119 1.84 8.59 -0.43
CA ARG A 119 2.19 8.80 -1.84
C ARG A 119 3.14 9.96 -2.08
N ARG A 120 3.02 11.05 -1.30
CA ARG A 120 4.00 12.14 -1.34
C ARG A 120 5.36 11.63 -0.90
N PHE A 121 5.40 10.97 0.25
CA PHE A 121 6.60 10.38 0.81
C PHE A 121 7.29 9.44 -0.18
N VAL A 122 6.57 8.52 -0.83
CA VAL A 122 7.17 7.58 -1.81
C VAL A 122 7.88 8.33 -2.94
N ARG A 123 7.24 9.35 -3.53
CA ARG A 123 7.86 10.13 -4.61
C ARG A 123 9.09 10.88 -4.13
N GLU A 124 8.97 11.59 -3.01
CA GLU A 124 10.09 12.35 -2.43
C GLU A 124 11.27 11.45 -2.04
N GLN A 125 11.00 10.24 -1.58
CA GLN A 125 12.05 9.27 -1.26
C GLN A 125 12.68 8.68 -2.51
N LEU A 126 11.91 8.35 -3.56
CA LEU A 126 12.48 7.88 -4.82
C LEU A 126 13.43 8.91 -5.46
N ASP A 127 13.16 10.21 -5.29
CA ASP A 127 14.06 11.28 -5.75
C ASP A 127 15.35 11.41 -4.92
N ARG A 128 15.36 10.89 -3.68
CA ARG A 128 16.45 11.10 -2.70
C ARG A 128 17.20 9.83 -2.33
N VAL A 129 16.63 8.66 -2.61
CA VAL A 129 17.16 7.38 -2.18
C VAL A 129 18.52 7.16 -2.84
N HIS A 130 19.50 6.76 -2.04
CA HIS A 130 20.79 6.35 -2.57
C HIS A 130 20.62 5.05 -3.38
N ILE A 131 21.11 5.06 -4.61
CA ILE A 131 21.13 3.89 -5.48
C ILE A 131 22.56 3.33 -5.46
N PRO A 132 22.77 2.08 -4.98
CA PRO A 132 24.07 1.42 -5.02
C PRO A 132 24.63 1.26 -6.44
N SER A 133 25.87 0.80 -6.56
CA SER A 133 26.46 0.51 -7.87
C SER A 133 25.65 -0.57 -8.59
N LEU A 134 25.15 -0.27 -9.79
CA LEU A 134 24.28 -1.18 -10.53
C LEU A 134 25.08 -2.05 -11.49
N VAL A 135 24.80 -3.36 -11.49
CA VAL A 135 25.19 -4.29 -12.55
C VAL A 135 23.95 -4.64 -13.34
N ILE A 136 23.91 -4.16 -14.58
CA ILE A 136 22.75 -4.32 -15.45
C ILE A 136 22.87 -5.63 -16.22
N LEU A 137 21.88 -6.52 -16.06
CA LEU A 137 21.77 -7.74 -16.84
C LEU A 137 21.01 -7.45 -18.14
N TYR A 138 21.73 -7.37 -19.25
CA TYR A 138 21.16 -7.24 -20.58
C TYR A 138 20.91 -8.61 -21.22
N GLY A 139 19.81 -8.71 -21.97
CA GLY A 139 19.44 -9.91 -22.71
C GLY A 139 18.07 -9.77 -23.35
N LEU A 140 17.82 -10.58 -24.38
CA LEU A 140 16.52 -10.61 -25.07
C LEU A 140 15.39 -10.99 -24.10
N THR A 141 14.16 -10.57 -24.40
CA THR A 141 12.98 -11.04 -23.67
C THR A 141 12.90 -12.57 -23.73
N GLY A 142 12.62 -13.21 -22.59
CA GLY A 142 12.57 -14.67 -22.50
C GLY A 142 13.93 -15.37 -22.36
N SER A 143 15.04 -14.64 -22.20
CA SER A 143 16.38 -15.22 -22.01
C SER A 143 16.67 -15.68 -20.56
N GLY A 144 15.65 -15.82 -19.71
CA GLY A 144 15.80 -16.26 -18.31
C GLY A 144 16.38 -15.20 -17.35
N LYS A 145 16.38 -13.91 -17.68
CA LYS A 145 16.93 -12.83 -16.83
C LYS A 145 16.28 -12.83 -15.44
N THR A 146 14.96 -12.92 -15.39
CA THR A 146 14.15 -13.00 -14.17
C THR A 146 14.54 -14.21 -13.31
N GLU A 147 14.79 -15.38 -13.93
CA GLU A 147 15.21 -16.60 -13.20
C GLU A 147 16.61 -16.45 -12.59
N ILE A 148 17.52 -15.76 -13.28
CA ILE A 148 18.86 -15.44 -12.78
C ILE A 148 18.76 -14.45 -11.62
N LEU A 149 18.00 -13.36 -11.79
CA LEU A 149 17.80 -12.34 -10.74
C LEU A 149 17.13 -12.94 -9.50
N GLY A 150 16.21 -13.89 -9.65
CA GLY A 150 15.58 -14.61 -8.55
C GLY A 150 16.55 -15.44 -7.70
N LYS A 151 17.72 -15.80 -8.23
CA LYS A 151 18.79 -16.50 -7.50
C LYS A 151 19.78 -15.55 -6.82
N ILE A 152 19.71 -14.25 -7.13
CA ILE A 152 20.62 -13.22 -6.61
C ILE A 152 19.90 -12.46 -5.50
N LYS A 153 20.42 -12.51 -4.27
CA LYS A 153 19.77 -11.88 -3.11
C LYS A 153 19.66 -10.36 -3.24
N ASN A 154 20.67 -9.72 -3.83
CA ASN A 154 20.80 -8.27 -4.02
C ASN A 154 20.38 -7.85 -5.44
N SER A 155 19.20 -8.30 -5.88
CA SER A 155 18.65 -7.98 -7.20
C SER A 155 17.39 -7.10 -7.15
N ILE A 156 17.15 -6.36 -8.23
CA ILE A 156 15.90 -5.65 -8.52
C ILE A 156 15.32 -6.22 -9.82
N ASP A 157 14.19 -6.89 -9.70
CA ASP A 157 13.39 -7.43 -10.81
C ASP A 157 12.27 -6.43 -11.14
N LEU A 158 12.51 -5.56 -12.12
CA LEU A 158 11.57 -4.49 -12.48
C LEU A 158 10.28 -5.07 -13.09
N GLU A 159 10.38 -6.11 -13.92
CA GLU A 159 9.22 -6.82 -14.48
C GLU A 159 8.37 -7.45 -13.37
N GLY A 160 8.99 -8.15 -12.42
CA GLY A 160 8.30 -8.73 -11.27
C GLY A 160 7.69 -7.67 -10.33
N LEU A 161 8.34 -6.52 -10.19
CA LEU A 161 7.79 -5.37 -9.45
C LEU A 161 6.59 -4.75 -10.16
N ALA A 162 6.57 -4.70 -11.49
CA ALA A 162 5.44 -4.20 -12.29
C ALA A 162 4.35 -5.24 -12.51
N GLN A 163 4.64 -6.53 -12.26
CA GLN A 163 3.86 -7.67 -12.79
C GLN A 163 3.65 -7.57 -14.31
N HIS A 164 4.67 -7.07 -15.00
CA HIS A 164 4.73 -6.99 -16.45
C HIS A 164 5.52 -8.21 -16.94
N ARG A 165 5.03 -8.94 -17.95
CA ARG A 165 5.89 -9.86 -18.71
C ARG A 165 6.35 -9.15 -19.96
N GLY A 166 7.65 -9.19 -20.24
CA GLY A 166 8.25 -8.56 -21.41
C GLY A 166 7.50 -8.81 -22.72
N SER A 167 7.75 -7.92 -23.70
CA SER A 167 6.93 -7.61 -24.88
C SER A 167 6.48 -8.76 -25.80
N ILE A 168 6.93 -10.00 -25.58
CA ILE A 168 6.61 -11.18 -26.39
C ILE A 168 5.34 -11.91 -25.91
N PHE A 169 5.02 -11.85 -24.61
CA PHE A 169 3.90 -12.63 -24.04
C PHE A 169 2.66 -11.81 -23.64
N GLY A 170 2.74 -10.47 -23.61
CA GLY A 170 1.61 -9.59 -23.29
C GLY A 170 0.99 -9.83 -21.88
N ASP A 171 -0.19 -9.25 -21.66
CA ASP A 171 -1.00 -9.32 -20.40
C ASP A 171 -1.58 -10.70 -20.09
N ILE A 172 -1.09 -11.78 -20.72
CA ILE A 172 -1.71 -13.11 -20.57
C ILE A 172 -1.42 -13.65 -19.16
N GLY A 173 -2.42 -13.53 -18.29
CA GLY A 173 -2.46 -14.17 -16.97
C GLY A 173 -1.92 -13.37 -15.79
N LEU A 174 -1.51 -12.11 -15.99
CA LEU A 174 -1.10 -11.20 -14.90
C LEU A 174 -1.89 -9.89 -14.96
N THR A 175 -2.35 -9.42 -13.79
CA THR A 175 -2.93 -8.09 -13.65
C THR A 175 -1.78 -7.10 -13.43
N GLN A 176 -1.50 -6.24 -14.40
CA GLN A 176 -0.45 -5.24 -14.28
C GLN A 176 -0.67 -4.39 -13.03
N ARG A 177 0.38 -4.19 -12.23
CA ARG A 177 0.30 -3.31 -11.06
C ARG A 177 0.12 -1.87 -11.50
N SER A 178 -0.59 -1.10 -10.68
CA SER A 178 -0.63 0.34 -10.88
C SER A 178 0.77 0.93 -10.76
N GLN A 179 1.05 2.01 -11.50
CA GLN A 179 2.29 2.78 -11.37
C GLN A 179 2.61 3.11 -9.91
N LYS A 180 1.58 3.45 -9.13
CA LYS A 180 1.73 3.79 -7.72
C LYS A 180 2.23 2.59 -6.91
N MET A 181 1.65 1.41 -7.11
CA MET A 181 2.05 0.20 -6.41
C MET A 181 3.47 -0.24 -6.81
N PHE A 182 3.82 -0.11 -8.10
CA PHE A 182 5.18 -0.31 -8.59
C PHE A 182 6.18 0.59 -7.86
N GLU A 183 5.95 1.91 -7.81
CA GLU A 183 6.79 2.88 -7.10
C GLU A 183 6.96 2.53 -5.60
N SER A 184 5.87 2.13 -4.93
CA SER A 184 5.90 1.70 -3.52
C SER A 184 6.86 0.52 -3.31
N LEU A 185 6.75 -0.50 -4.17
CA LEU A 185 7.54 -1.71 -4.04
C LEU A 185 9.00 -1.48 -4.47
N LEU A 186 9.23 -0.65 -5.47
CA LEU A 186 10.56 -0.22 -5.89
C LEU A 186 11.27 0.51 -4.74
N LEU A 187 10.60 1.50 -4.11
CA LEU A 187 11.16 2.20 -2.98
C LEU A 187 11.49 1.25 -1.83
N LYS A 188 10.56 0.36 -1.47
CA LYS A 188 10.79 -0.66 -0.44
C LYS A 188 12.04 -1.47 -0.77
N ARG A 189 12.16 -1.95 -2.01
CA ARG A 189 13.29 -2.76 -2.44
C ARG A 189 14.61 -1.99 -2.43
N LEU A 190 14.61 -0.73 -2.85
CA LEU A 190 15.79 0.13 -2.82
C LEU A 190 16.27 0.36 -1.38
N ILE A 191 15.35 0.58 -0.44
CA ILE A 191 15.67 0.74 0.99
C ILE A 191 16.30 -0.53 1.56
N GLU A 192 15.75 -1.71 1.25
CA GLU A 192 16.32 -3.01 1.66
C GLU A 192 17.76 -3.22 1.17
N LEU A 193 18.10 -2.64 0.02
CA LEU A 193 19.38 -2.81 -0.65
C LEU A 193 20.37 -1.66 -0.39
N GLN A 194 20.02 -0.66 0.41
CA GLN A 194 20.87 0.53 0.63
C GLN A 194 22.27 0.22 1.18
N GLN A 195 22.42 -0.89 1.91
CA GLN A 195 23.69 -1.31 2.50
C GLN A 195 24.50 -2.22 1.58
N GLU A 196 23.95 -2.63 0.43
CA GLU A 196 24.65 -3.44 -0.55
C GLU A 196 25.62 -2.57 -1.35
N LYS A 197 26.82 -3.10 -1.63
CA LYS A 197 27.82 -2.38 -2.45
C LYS A 197 27.44 -2.39 -3.93
N VAL A 198 26.87 -3.50 -4.38
CA VAL A 198 26.50 -3.77 -5.76
C VAL A 198 25.09 -4.33 -5.77
N VAL A 199 24.27 -3.90 -6.72
CA VAL A 199 22.91 -4.40 -6.93
C VAL A 199 22.74 -4.81 -8.39
N PHE A 200 22.20 -6.00 -8.60
CA PHE A 200 21.89 -6.49 -9.94
C PHE A 200 20.51 -6.00 -10.36
N ILE A 201 20.38 -5.49 -11.57
CA ILE A 201 19.11 -4.99 -12.08
C ILE A 201 18.89 -5.50 -13.50
N GLU A 202 17.63 -5.73 -13.83
CA GLU A 202 17.24 -6.04 -15.19
C GLU A 202 17.47 -4.84 -16.12
N GLY A 203 18.14 -5.06 -17.26
CA GLY A 203 18.25 -4.06 -18.32
C GLY A 203 17.06 -4.14 -19.25
N GLU A 204 16.08 -3.24 -19.09
CA GLU A 204 14.87 -3.19 -19.92
C GLU A 204 14.71 -1.88 -20.71
N SER A 205 13.80 -1.91 -21.68
CA SER A 205 13.40 -0.74 -22.46
C SER A 205 12.60 0.28 -21.64
N ARG A 206 12.57 1.55 -22.09
CA ARG A 206 11.83 2.70 -21.49
C ARG A 206 10.32 2.51 -21.21
N ARG A 207 9.75 1.33 -21.48
CA ARG A 207 8.30 1.06 -21.41
C ARG A 207 7.82 0.55 -20.03
N ILE A 208 8.73 0.30 -19.09
CA ILE A 208 8.44 0.00 -17.68
C ILE A 208 8.65 1.26 -16.85
#